data_AF-A0A1S9I279-F1
#
_entry.id   AF-A0A1S9I279-F1
#
_cell.length_a   1.000
_cell.length_b   1.000
_cell.length_c   1.000
_cell.angle_alpha   90.00
_cell.angle_beta   90.00
_cell.angle_gamma   90.00
#
_symmetry.space_group_name_H-M   'P 1'
#
loop_
_entity.id
_entity.type
_entity.pdbx_description
1 polymer ?
#
loop_
_entity_poly.entity_id
_entity_poly.type
_entity_poly.pdbx_seq_one_letter_code
_entity_poly.pdbx_strand_id
1 'polypeptide(L)'
;MPQNSNEYDRLYKKREYDIKKGKAKDMTLEKKLLTFTNEPLSIIEFKNFYKDKLDNKEQELIFNNCLNLIDMINKSRECLEEEGMYIKNVTGTLRANPAGKELRECLKAFNIQLKLLHELLCEKEDKFDANKWLDD
;
A
#
# COMPACT_ATOMS: atom_id res chain seq x y z
N MET A 1 -4.87 8.95 0.79
CA MET A 1 -3.60 9.65 0.47
C MET A 1 -3.70 11.11 0.93
N PRO A 2 -2.61 11.88 1.14
CA PRO A 2 -1.28 11.58 1.65
C PRO A 2 -1.04 12.28 3.03
N GLN A 3 -0.57 11.59 4.06
CA GLN A 3 0.06 12.29 5.19
C GLN A 3 1.50 12.62 4.79
N ASN A 4 1.77 13.90 4.55
CA ASN A 4 3.07 14.47 4.23
C ASN A 4 4.17 13.87 5.12
N SER A 5 5.36 13.61 4.58
CA SER A 5 6.51 13.11 5.37
C SER A 5 6.82 13.98 6.61
N ASN A 6 6.50 15.28 6.55
CA ASN A 6 6.60 16.21 7.68
C ASN A 6 5.60 15.94 8.82
N GLU A 7 4.43 15.42 8.51
CA GLU A 7 3.41 15.04 9.50
C GLU A 7 3.80 13.72 10.19
N TYR A 8 4.37 12.80 9.42
CA TYR A 8 4.94 11.53 9.89
C TYR A 8 6.07 11.75 10.91
N ASP A 9 7.05 12.60 10.58
CA ASP A 9 8.17 12.92 11.47
C ASP A 9 7.73 13.67 12.73
N ARG A 10 6.72 14.54 12.62
CA ARG A 10 6.13 15.24 13.77
C ARG A 10 5.43 14.27 14.72
N LEU A 11 4.61 13.36 14.19
CA LEU A 11 3.93 12.33 14.98
C LEU A 11 4.92 11.42 15.70
N TYR A 12 5.98 11.00 15.00
CA TYR A 12 7.05 10.18 15.58
C TYR A 12 7.78 10.90 16.72
N LYS A 13 8.27 12.13 16.49
CA LYS A 13 9.02 12.91 17.51
C LYS A 13 8.16 13.24 18.73
N LYS A 14 6.89 13.57 18.53
CA LYS A 14 5.94 13.83 19.62
C LYS A 14 5.75 12.57 20.49
N ARG A 15 5.60 11.40 19.85
CA ARG A 15 5.46 10.11 20.55
C ARG A 15 6.70 9.71 21.33
N GLU A 16 7.89 9.82 20.72
CA GLU A 16 9.17 9.57 21.39
C GLU A 16 9.29 10.41 22.67
N TYR A 17 8.91 11.68 22.59
CA TYR A 17 8.90 12.58 23.73
C TYR A 17 7.91 12.17 24.82
N ASP A 18 6.68 11.81 24.45
CA ASP A 18 5.63 11.41 25.40
C ASP A 18 5.97 10.10 26.14
N ILE A 19 6.62 9.14 25.47
CA ILE A 19 7.14 7.91 26.08
C ILE A 19 8.29 8.23 27.05
N LYS A 20 9.26 9.04 26.62
CA LYS A 20 10.40 9.47 27.47
C LYS A 20 9.96 10.25 28.71
N LYS A 21 8.81 10.93 28.65
CA LYS A 21 8.22 11.68 29.76
C LYS A 21 7.24 10.87 30.62
N GLY A 22 7.04 9.58 30.33
CA GLY A 22 6.08 8.73 31.04
C GLY A 22 4.62 9.18 30.87
N LYS A 23 4.34 10.07 29.91
CA LYS A 23 2.99 10.57 29.58
C LYS A 23 2.21 9.59 28.72
N ALA A 24 2.90 8.67 28.06
CA ALA A 24 2.34 7.54 27.36
C ALA A 24 2.97 6.24 27.91
N LYS A 25 2.17 5.20 28.12
CA LYS A 25 2.70 3.86 28.42
C LYS A 25 3.51 3.36 27.23
N ASP A 26 4.50 2.52 27.49
CA ASP A 26 5.25 1.83 26.44
C ASP A 26 4.31 0.89 25.69
N MET A 27 3.72 1.37 24.59
CA MET A 27 2.68 0.66 23.83
C MET A 27 3.30 -0.32 22.84
N THR A 28 3.97 -1.33 23.35
CA THR A 28 4.06 -2.61 22.61
C THR A 28 2.66 -3.26 22.44
N LEU A 29 1.57 -2.62 22.91
CA LEU A 29 0.27 -3.26 23.14
C LEU A 29 -0.97 -2.51 22.65
N GLU A 30 -0.90 -1.22 22.29
CA GLU A 30 -1.90 -0.70 21.37
C GLU A 30 -1.35 -0.91 19.97
N LYS A 31 -1.52 -2.15 19.47
CA LYS A 31 -1.93 -2.38 18.09
C LYS A 31 -3.07 -1.39 17.83
N LYS A 32 -2.76 -0.14 17.54
CA LYS A 32 -3.76 0.87 17.26
C LYS A 32 -4.22 0.54 15.86
N LEU A 33 -5.04 -0.50 15.81
CA LEU A 33 -5.78 -1.08 14.70
C LEU A 33 -5.50 -0.31 13.42
N LEU A 34 -4.34 -0.58 12.81
CA LEU A 34 -4.26 -0.37 11.39
C LEU A 34 -5.06 -1.54 10.85
N THR A 35 -6.35 -1.29 10.72
CA THR A 35 -7.27 -2.16 10.05
C THR A 35 -7.61 -1.39 8.81
N PHE A 36 -7.13 -1.87 7.68
CA PHE A 36 -7.54 -1.30 6.43
C PHE A 36 -9.03 -1.63 6.26
N THR A 37 -9.88 -0.61 6.20
CA THR A 37 -11.34 -0.77 6.10
C THR A 37 -11.79 -1.31 4.75
N ASN A 38 -10.95 -1.14 3.73
CA ASN A 38 -11.26 -1.52 2.36
C ASN A 38 -10.82 -2.98 2.16
N GLU A 39 -11.49 -3.70 1.28
CA GLU A 39 -11.08 -5.07 0.97
C GLU A 39 -9.65 -5.11 0.38
N PRO A 40 -8.91 -6.21 0.58
CA PRO A 40 -7.65 -6.42 -0.12
C PRO A 40 -7.90 -6.48 -1.63
N LEU A 41 -6.91 -6.05 -2.41
CA LEU A 41 -7.02 -6.11 -3.87
C LEU A 41 -7.08 -7.58 -4.31
N SER A 42 -8.17 -7.95 -4.98
CA SER A 42 -8.40 -9.33 -5.42
C SER A 42 -7.62 -9.66 -6.68
N ILE A 43 -6.61 -10.52 -6.54
CA ILE A 43 -5.85 -11.09 -7.66
C ILE A 43 -6.77 -11.82 -8.64
N ILE A 44 -7.80 -12.53 -8.13
CA ILE A 44 -8.70 -13.34 -8.95
C ILE A 44 -9.57 -12.43 -9.82
N GLU A 45 -10.16 -11.38 -9.24
CA GLU A 45 -10.98 -10.43 -9.99
C GLU A 45 -10.15 -9.68 -11.02
N PHE A 46 -8.95 -9.23 -10.64
CA PHE A 46 -8.02 -8.58 -11.55
C PHE A 46 -7.66 -9.50 -12.73
N LYS A 47 -7.30 -10.76 -12.46
CA LYS A 47 -7.01 -11.75 -13.51
C LYS A 47 -8.21 -11.94 -14.43
N ASN A 48 -9.40 -12.16 -13.88
CA ASN A 48 -10.60 -12.39 -14.68
C ASN A 48 -10.98 -11.19 -15.54
N PHE A 49 -10.74 -9.97 -15.08
CA PHE A 49 -11.08 -8.77 -15.83
C PHE A 49 -10.17 -8.51 -17.05
N TYR A 50 -8.88 -8.85 -16.96
CA TYR A 50 -7.90 -8.54 -18.02
C TYR A 50 -7.46 -9.73 -18.86
N LYS A 51 -7.52 -10.97 -18.36
CA LYS A 51 -6.92 -12.15 -19.04
C LYS A 51 -7.34 -12.30 -20.50
N ASP A 52 -8.60 -11.99 -20.82
CA ASP A 52 -9.19 -12.20 -22.15
C ASP A 52 -9.00 -10.97 -23.06
N LYS A 53 -8.33 -9.91 -22.57
CA LYS A 53 -8.09 -8.64 -23.27
C LYS A 53 -6.64 -8.47 -23.71
N LEU A 54 -5.74 -9.37 -23.31
CA LEU A 54 -4.31 -9.30 -23.61
C LEU A 54 -4.05 -9.88 -25.01
N ASP A 55 -3.53 -9.04 -25.91
CA ASP A 55 -3.25 -9.38 -27.31
C ASP A 55 -1.75 -9.57 -27.58
N ASN A 56 -0.88 -9.01 -26.74
CA ASN A 56 0.56 -9.03 -26.98
C ASN A 56 1.42 -9.15 -25.71
N LYS A 57 2.70 -9.46 -25.91
CA LYS A 57 3.68 -9.69 -24.82
C LYS A 57 3.94 -8.47 -23.95
N GLU A 58 3.79 -7.26 -24.49
CA GLU A 58 3.98 -6.02 -23.72
C GLU A 58 2.83 -5.83 -22.73
N GLN A 59 1.59 -6.04 -23.17
CA GLN A 59 0.41 -6.06 -22.30
C GLN A 59 0.50 -7.17 -21.25
N GLU A 60 0.94 -8.39 -21.63
CA GLU A 60 1.17 -9.49 -20.68
C GLU A 60 2.21 -9.12 -19.61
N LEU A 61 3.31 -8.46 -19.99
CA LEU A 61 4.34 -8.03 -19.06
C LEU A 61 3.78 -7.03 -18.03
N ILE A 62 3.06 -6.02 -18.50
CA ILE A 62 2.48 -4.97 -17.63
C ILE A 62 1.37 -5.56 -16.75
N PHE A 63 0.56 -6.46 -17.29
CA PHE A 63 -0.44 -7.20 -16.52
C PHE A 63 0.21 -8.01 -15.39
N ASN A 64 1.29 -8.76 -15.68
CA ASN A 64 2.01 -9.52 -14.66
C ASN A 64 2.68 -8.60 -13.62
N ASN A 65 3.18 -7.43 -14.03
CA ASN A 65 3.68 -6.42 -13.08
C ASN A 65 2.58 -5.94 -12.13
N CYS A 66 1.37 -5.70 -12.65
CA CYS A 66 0.22 -5.33 -11.82
C CYS A 66 -0.12 -6.44 -10.81
N LEU A 67 -0.11 -7.71 -11.22
CA LEU A 67 -0.35 -8.85 -10.33
C LEU A 67 0.68 -8.93 -9.19
N ASN A 68 1.96 -8.76 -9.50
CA ASN A 68 3.03 -8.75 -8.51
C ASN A 68 2.84 -7.59 -7.52
N LEU A 69 2.47 -6.41 -8.02
CA LEU A 69 2.24 -5.24 -7.17
C LEU A 69 1.03 -5.42 -6.25
N ILE A 70 -0.06 -6.06 -6.72
CA ILE A 70 -1.21 -6.40 -5.87
C ILE A 70 -0.78 -7.30 -4.70
N ASP A 71 0.01 -8.33 -4.96
CA ASP A 71 0.54 -9.22 -3.92
C ASP A 71 1.42 -8.47 -2.91
N MET A 72 2.31 -7.60 -3.38
CA MET A 72 3.17 -6.77 -2.51
C MET A 72 2.36 -5.77 -1.67
N ILE A 73 1.32 -5.17 -2.24
CA ILE A 73 0.40 -4.27 -1.53
C ILE A 73 -0.30 -5.02 -0.41
N ASN A 74 -0.87 -6.19 -0.69
CA ASN A 74 -1.58 -6.99 0.29
C ASN A 74 -0.66 -7.45 1.42
N LYS A 75 0.55 -7.96 1.10
CA LYS A 75 1.56 -8.32 2.12
C LYS A 75 2.00 -7.15 2.98
N SER A 76 2.18 -5.97 2.37
CA SER A 76 2.55 -4.76 3.13
C SER A 76 1.42 -4.31 4.04
N ARG A 77 0.15 -4.46 3.61
CA ARG A 77 -1.02 -4.22 4.45
C ARG A 77 -1.03 -5.18 5.63
N GLU A 78 -0.98 -6.48 5.39
CA GLU A 78 -0.94 -7.52 6.43
C GLU A 78 0.15 -7.26 7.47
N CYS A 79 1.38 -6.97 7.04
CA CYS A 79 2.49 -6.64 7.95
C CYS A 79 2.17 -5.41 8.84
N LEU A 80 1.52 -4.38 8.29
CA LEU A 80 1.12 -3.21 9.05
C LEU A 80 -0.05 -3.47 10.00
N GLU A 81 -0.95 -4.39 9.68
CA GLU A 81 -2.03 -4.81 10.59
C GLU A 81 -1.49 -5.66 11.75
N GLU A 82 -0.49 -6.51 11.47
CA GLU A 82 0.15 -7.37 12.48
C GLU A 82 1.08 -6.61 13.41
N GLU A 83 1.98 -5.79 12.84
CA GLU A 83 3.09 -5.16 13.56
C GLU A 83 2.87 -3.67 13.85
N GLY A 84 1.95 -3.00 13.13
CA GLY A 84 1.69 -1.58 13.24
C GLY A 84 2.70 -0.68 12.51
N MET A 85 2.45 0.64 12.52
CA MET A 85 3.30 1.64 11.84
C MET A 85 4.71 1.79 12.42
N TYR A 86 4.91 1.32 13.65
CA TYR A 86 6.16 1.51 14.38
C TYR A 86 6.56 0.20 15.02
N ILE A 87 7.80 -0.20 14.79
CA ILE A 87 8.40 -1.41 15.32
C ILE A 87 9.56 -1.03 16.26
N LYS A 88 9.80 -1.82 17.29
CA LYS A 88 11.01 -1.68 18.12
C LYS A 88 12.15 -2.41 17.46
N ASN A 89 13.31 -1.76 17.37
CA ASN A 89 14.53 -2.45 17.00
C ASN A 89 15.08 -3.27 18.19
N VAL A 90 16.15 -4.02 17.94
CA VAL A 90 16.82 -4.87 18.95
C VAL A 90 17.30 -4.07 20.17
N THR A 91 17.59 -2.77 20.01
CA THR A 91 18.03 -1.87 21.09
C THR A 91 16.85 -1.22 21.85
N GLY A 92 15.60 -1.63 21.58
CA GLY A 92 14.39 -1.08 22.20
C GLY A 92 13.98 0.30 21.71
N THR A 93 14.65 0.84 20.70
CA THR A 93 14.31 2.12 20.05
C THR A 93 13.17 1.92 19.05
N LEU A 94 12.14 2.76 19.13
CA LEU A 94 11.08 2.76 18.14
C LEU A 94 11.62 3.24 16.79
N ARG A 95 11.19 2.58 15.72
CA ARG A 95 11.48 2.97 14.33
C ARG A 95 10.23 2.81 13.49
N ALA A 96 10.21 3.52 12.36
CA ALA A 96 9.22 3.34 11.31
C ALA A 96 9.17 1.87 10.85
N ASN A 97 7.97 1.30 10.67
CA ASN A 97 7.84 0.04 9.96
C ASN A 97 8.16 0.25 8.46
N PRO A 98 9.16 -0.45 7.88
CA PRO A 98 9.49 -0.36 6.47
C PRO A 98 8.32 -0.67 5.53
N ALA A 99 7.39 -1.55 5.94
CA ALA A 99 6.20 -1.90 5.17
C ALA A 99 5.32 -0.68 4.85
N GLY A 100 5.35 0.36 5.70
CA GLY A 100 4.64 1.61 5.44
C GLY A 100 5.21 2.40 4.26
N LYS A 101 6.53 2.33 4.04
CA LYS A 101 7.18 2.92 2.87
C LYS A 101 6.91 2.07 1.64
N GLU A 102 7.10 0.76 1.77
CA GLU A 102 6.87 -0.21 0.69
C GLU A 102 5.45 -0.08 0.12
N LEU A 103 4.43 -0.07 1.00
CA LEU A 103 3.03 0.09 0.60
C LEU A 103 2.80 1.34 -0.26
N ARG A 104 3.40 2.48 0.09
CA ARG A 104 3.26 3.72 -0.69
C ARG A 104 3.93 3.62 -2.06
N GLU A 105 5.11 3.02 -2.12
CA GLU A 105 5.85 2.86 -3.36
C GLU A 105 5.16 1.85 -4.29
N CYS A 106 4.67 0.73 -3.74
CA CYS A 106 3.89 -0.26 -4.48
C CYS A 106 2.57 0.33 -4.99
N LEU A 107 1.81 1.09 -4.19
CA LEU A 107 0.58 1.75 -4.64
C LEU A 107 0.86 2.73 -5.79
N LYS A 108 1.92 3.55 -5.68
CA LYS A 108 2.30 4.48 -6.74
C LYS A 108 2.68 3.74 -8.03
N ALA A 109 3.49 2.68 -7.90
CA ALA A 109 3.88 1.85 -9.04
C ALA A 109 2.65 1.16 -9.66
N PHE A 110 1.74 0.63 -8.84
CA PHE A 110 0.52 -0.02 -9.29
C PHE A 110 -0.35 0.94 -10.09
N ASN A 111 -0.56 2.16 -9.61
CA ASN A 111 -1.36 3.16 -10.32
C ASN A 111 -0.77 3.52 -11.69
N ILE A 112 0.56 3.60 -11.79
CA ILE A 112 1.26 3.86 -13.05
C ILE A 112 1.11 2.68 -14.01
N GLN A 113 1.36 1.45 -13.54
CA GLN A 113 1.26 0.25 -14.36
C GLN A 113 -0.18 -0.02 -14.80
N LEU A 114 -1.15 0.19 -13.90
CA LEU A 114 -2.57 0.03 -14.20
C LEU A 114 -3.01 1.02 -15.28
N LYS A 115 -2.62 2.29 -15.15
CA LYS A 115 -2.91 3.31 -16.17
C LYS A 115 -2.31 2.93 -17.53
N LEU A 116 -1.06 2.49 -17.55
CA LEU A 116 -0.39 2.05 -18.78
C LEU A 116 -1.08 0.82 -19.38
N LEU A 117 -1.44 -0.17 -18.56
CA LEU A 117 -2.19 -1.35 -18.99
C LEU A 117 -3.50 -0.93 -19.65
N HIS A 118 -4.22 0.01 -19.04
CA HIS A 118 -5.45 0.54 -19.62
C HIS A 118 -5.22 1.27 -20.93
N GLU A 119 -4.22 2.14 -21.03
CA GLU A 119 -3.92 2.85 -22.27
C GLU A 119 -3.61 1.86 -23.41
N LEU A 120 -2.88 0.77 -23.12
CA LEU A 120 -2.56 -0.26 -24.10
C LEU A 120 -3.74 -1.17 -24.46
N LEU A 121 -4.77 -1.24 -23.62
CA LEU A 121 -5.96 -2.07 -23.85
C LEU A 121 -7.14 -1.27 -24.43
N CYS A 122 -7.26 0.02 -24.10
CA CYS A 122 -8.38 0.90 -24.47
C CYS A 122 -8.20 1.61 -25.84
N GLU A 123 -7.35 1.11 -26.75
CA GLU A 123 -7.46 1.53 -28.16
C GLU A 123 -8.81 1.13 -28.79
N LYS A 124 -9.60 0.26 -28.13
CA LYS A 124 -10.95 -0.12 -28.54
C LYS A 124 -11.91 -0.19 -27.33
N GLU A 125 -12.83 0.77 -27.28
CA GLU A 125 -14.05 0.86 -26.45
C GLU A 125 -13.97 1.38 -24.99
N ASP A 126 -14.95 2.26 -24.75
CA ASP A 126 -15.49 2.92 -23.55
C ASP A 126 -14.57 3.51 -22.48
N LYS A 127 -14.84 4.79 -22.17
CA LYS A 127 -14.15 5.63 -21.18
C LYS A 127 -14.02 4.90 -19.84
N PHE A 128 -12.79 4.49 -19.55
CA PHE A 128 -12.37 3.91 -18.29
C PHE A 128 -12.54 4.90 -17.12
N ASP A 129 -13.22 4.46 -16.05
CA ASP A 129 -13.31 5.19 -14.78
C ASP A 129 -12.23 4.69 -13.81
N ALA A 130 -11.08 5.37 -13.84
CA ALA A 130 -9.94 5.09 -12.98
C ALA A 130 -10.27 5.19 -11.48
N ASN A 131 -11.29 5.97 -11.11
CA ASN A 131 -11.68 6.16 -9.71
C ASN A 131 -12.32 4.90 -9.09
N LYS A 132 -12.75 3.93 -9.90
CA LYS A 132 -13.18 2.61 -9.38
C LYS A 132 -12.03 1.75 -8.85
N TRP A 133 -10.80 2.06 -9.24
CA TRP A 133 -9.60 1.28 -8.88
C TRP A 133 -8.61 2.07 -8.03
N LEU A 134 -8.82 3.37 -7.93
CA LEU A 134 -8.02 4.31 -7.17
C LEU A 134 -8.92 4.88 -6.07
N ASP A 135 -8.93 4.24 -4.91
CA ASP A 135 -9.50 4.88 -3.72
C ASP A 135 -8.55 6.00 -3.25
N ASP A 136 -9.15 7.15 -2.94
CA ASP A 136 -8.50 8.33 -2.34
C ASP A 136 -7.96 8.03 -0.94
#